data_AF-A0AAV2BSS7-F1
#
_entry.id   AF-A0AAV2BSS7-F1
#
_cell.length_a   1.000
_cell.length_b   1.000
_cell.length_c   1.000
_cell.angle_alpha   90.00
_cell.angle_beta   90.00
_cell.angle_gamma   90.00
#
_symmetry.space_group_name_H-M   'P 1'
#
loop_
_entity.id
_entity.type
_entity.pdbx_description
1 polymer ?
#
loop_
_entity_poly.entity_id
_entity_poly.type
_entity_poly.pdbx_seq_one_letter_code
_entity_poly.pdbx_strand_id
1 'polypeptide(L)'
;MGRRLPKSSKHKKLKFVDPCYRGPVRQHKNKNLLPNEPPTVETKDQEMSKQFEEFIDLKNKAKTNAFKRRKKKKKVQQDDFIIVKNHIVDKEQPGMERKVKKLPAVMKQKRTESENQFFNRIQRMADIAIAEAKVEEKYNIQLVDVDKKGNAKYVETNSGDGSNQISEKKKEKRKKLNERKEEKKKFKKIDPEFELKKEVVPFGQVASAPPVLRAKLKKAPEFAKPGKRQLFLKNMLPSNEETSERQVRPLSTKIKYMPPDKKKELENERLRVVQLYRMMKNKKAS
;
A
#
# COMPACT_ATOMS: atom_id res chain seq x y z
N MET A 1 21.42 30.04 32.75
CA MET A 1 20.97 30.08 31.33
C MET A 1 20.47 28.70 30.92
N GLY A 2 19.16 28.45 30.98
CA GLY A 2 18.60 27.12 30.70
C GLY A 2 18.68 26.73 29.23
N ARG A 3 19.11 25.50 28.94
CA ARG A 3 19.20 24.96 27.57
C ARG A 3 17.79 24.78 26.98
N ARG A 4 17.55 25.36 25.78
CA ARG A 4 16.28 25.22 25.05
C ARG A 4 16.14 23.79 24.50
N LEU A 5 15.09 23.10 24.92
CA LEU A 5 14.73 21.78 24.41
C LEU A 5 14.31 21.85 22.93
N PRO A 6 14.81 20.94 22.07
CA PRO A 6 14.42 20.92 20.66
C PRO A 6 12.97 20.43 20.52
N LYS A 7 12.15 21.17 19.76
CA LYS A 7 10.76 20.78 19.48
C LYS A 7 10.74 19.54 18.59
N SER A 8 9.95 18.53 19.00
CA SER A 8 9.81 17.27 18.28
C SER A 8 9.08 17.47 16.93
N SER A 9 9.75 17.08 15.84
CA SER A 9 9.22 17.21 14.47
C SER A 9 8.10 16.20 14.12
N LYS A 10 7.80 15.25 15.01
CA LYS A 10 7.03 14.04 14.68
C LYS A 10 5.53 14.12 14.95
N HIS A 11 5.05 15.18 15.59
CA HIS A 11 3.62 15.41 15.71
C HIS A 11 3.30 16.77 15.10
N LYS A 12 2.97 16.77 13.80
CA LYS A 12 2.00 17.74 13.29
C LYS A 12 0.67 17.39 13.94
N LYS A 13 0.52 17.71 15.23
CA LYS A 13 -0.82 17.91 15.79
C LYS A 13 -1.49 18.83 14.77
N LEU A 14 -2.69 18.46 14.30
CA LEU A 14 -3.58 19.43 13.71
C LEU A 14 -3.71 20.50 14.79
N LYS A 15 -2.84 21.52 14.71
CA LYS A 15 -3.11 22.78 15.38
C LYS A 15 -4.48 23.14 14.85
N PHE A 16 -5.38 23.55 15.71
CA PHE A 16 -6.63 24.15 15.30
C PHE A 16 -6.23 25.33 14.39
N VAL A 17 -6.12 25.07 13.09
CA VAL A 17 -5.85 26.07 12.08
C VAL A 17 -7.24 26.57 11.82
N ASP A 18 -7.59 27.63 12.55
CA ASP A 18 -8.74 28.43 12.23
C ASP A 18 -8.68 28.69 10.70
N PRO A 19 -9.69 28.26 9.91
CA PRO A 19 -9.68 28.39 8.45
C PRO A 19 -9.44 29.84 8.00
N CYS A 20 -9.69 30.79 8.89
CA CYS A 20 -9.52 32.22 8.69
C CYS A 20 -8.15 32.78 9.12
N TYR A 21 -7.32 32.01 9.83
CA TYR A 21 -6.01 32.50 10.32
C TYR A 21 -4.93 32.44 9.23
N ARG A 22 -4.61 33.60 8.66
CA ARG A 22 -3.58 33.74 7.59
C ARG A 22 -2.15 33.91 8.09
N GLY A 23 -1.92 33.84 9.41
CA GLY A 23 -0.61 34.11 10.01
C GLY A 23 -0.19 35.58 9.93
N PRO A 24 0.93 35.96 10.57
CA PRO A 24 1.46 37.31 10.48
C PRO A 24 1.89 37.64 9.05
N VAL A 25 1.50 38.81 8.56
CA VAL A 25 1.86 39.31 7.23
C VAL A 25 3.38 39.27 7.08
N ARG A 26 3.87 38.54 6.07
CA ARG A 26 5.30 38.55 5.72
C ARG A 26 5.66 39.99 5.38
N GLN A 27 6.42 40.64 6.26
CA GLN A 27 7.01 41.93 5.95
C GLN A 27 7.99 41.68 4.80
N HIS A 28 7.63 42.12 3.59
CA HIS A 28 8.55 42.14 2.47
C HIS A 28 9.80 42.88 2.94
N LYS A 29 10.98 42.29 2.73
CA LYS A 29 12.27 42.81 3.22
C LYS A 29 12.66 44.17 2.63
N ASN A 30 11.78 44.78 1.83
CA ASN A 30 12.03 45.98 1.05
C ASN A 30 11.02 47.04 1.49
N LYS A 31 11.07 47.47 2.76
CA LYS A 31 10.23 48.57 3.25
C LYS A 31 10.75 49.96 2.88
N ASN A 32 11.94 50.02 2.28
CA ASN A 32 12.65 51.28 2.03
C ASN A 32 12.76 51.62 0.53
N LEU A 33 12.14 50.86 -0.37
CA LEU A 33 12.08 51.24 -1.79
C LEU A 33 10.76 51.96 -2.03
N LEU A 34 10.82 53.29 -2.13
CA LEU A 34 9.74 54.09 -2.68
C LEU A 34 9.51 53.66 -4.14
N PRO A 35 8.26 53.56 -4.63
CA PRO A 35 7.95 53.03 -5.97
C PRO A 35 8.60 53.74 -7.17
N ASN A 36 9.24 54.89 -6.97
CA ASN A 36 9.77 55.77 -8.02
C ASN A 36 11.21 56.25 -7.76
N GLU A 37 12.00 55.56 -6.93
CA GLU A 37 13.43 55.89 -6.85
C GLU A 37 14.17 55.41 -8.11
N PRO A 38 15.02 56.26 -8.73
CA PRO A 38 15.87 55.82 -9.82
C PRO A 38 16.85 54.75 -9.31
N PRO A 39 17.16 53.71 -10.12
CA PRO A 39 18.14 52.70 -9.74
C PRO A 39 19.48 53.36 -9.42
N THR A 40 20.04 53.06 -8.26
CA THR A 40 21.34 53.58 -7.81
C THR A 40 22.44 53.11 -8.77
N VAL A 41 23.15 54.07 -9.35
CA VAL A 41 24.12 53.97 -10.45
C VAL A 41 25.33 53.06 -10.17
N GLU A 42 25.50 52.57 -8.94
CA GLU A 42 26.68 51.80 -8.51
C GLU A 42 26.59 50.29 -8.78
N THR A 43 25.41 49.75 -9.14
CA THR A 43 25.28 48.33 -9.52
C THR A 43 25.10 48.19 -11.02
N LYS A 44 26.21 48.26 -11.76
CA LYS A 44 26.27 47.90 -13.20
C LYS A 44 26.02 46.40 -13.45
N ASP A 45 25.85 45.63 -12.39
CA ASP A 45 25.55 44.21 -12.45
C ASP A 45 24.05 44.05 -12.63
N GLN A 46 23.62 43.85 -13.88
CA GLN A 46 22.32 43.26 -14.13
C GLN A 46 22.31 41.87 -13.47
N GLU A 47 21.49 41.70 -12.43
CA GLU A 47 21.32 40.39 -11.79
C GLU A 47 20.84 39.39 -12.82
N MET A 48 21.67 38.39 -13.11
CA MET A 48 21.32 37.31 -14.03
C MET A 48 20.23 36.45 -13.39
N SER A 49 19.33 35.91 -14.20
CA SER A 49 18.34 34.96 -13.68
C SER A 49 19.02 33.75 -13.04
N LYS A 50 18.49 33.25 -11.91
CA LYS A 50 19.05 32.08 -11.19
C LYS A 50 19.21 30.84 -12.08
N GLN A 51 18.29 30.64 -13.02
CA GLN A 51 18.38 29.53 -13.98
C GLN A 51 19.62 29.65 -14.88
N PHE A 52 19.99 30.87 -15.23
CA PHE A 52 21.18 31.14 -16.02
C PHE A 52 22.46 30.97 -15.21
N GLU A 53 22.46 31.35 -13.93
CA GLU A 53 23.57 31.05 -13.01
C GLU A 53 23.79 29.53 -12.88
N GLU A 54 22.70 28.77 -12.66
CA GLU A 54 22.75 27.30 -12.60
C GLU A 54 23.33 26.68 -13.88
N PHE A 55 22.99 27.25 -15.04
CA PHE A 55 23.51 26.81 -16.32
C PHE A 55 25.01 27.09 -16.48
N ILE A 56 25.48 28.28 -16.08
CA ILE A 56 26.91 28.62 -16.06
C ILE A 56 27.67 27.66 -15.14
N ASP A 57 27.12 27.39 -13.97
CA ASP A 57 27.66 26.44 -13.01
C ASP A 57 27.80 25.03 -13.58
N LEU A 58 26.76 24.54 -14.26
CA LEU A 58 26.78 23.24 -14.94
C LEU A 58 27.82 23.21 -16.06
N LYS A 59 27.90 24.28 -16.86
CA LYS A 59 28.91 24.42 -17.93
C LYS A 59 30.33 24.39 -17.36
N ASN A 60 30.58 25.06 -16.25
CA ASN A 60 31.89 25.08 -15.58
C ASN A 60 32.22 23.71 -14.95
N LYS A 61 31.25 23.03 -14.33
CA LYS A 61 31.38 21.67 -13.80
C LYS A 61 31.64 20.63 -14.91
N ALA A 62 31.08 20.83 -16.10
CA ALA A 62 31.33 20.01 -17.27
C ALA A 62 32.74 20.21 -17.83
N LYS A 63 33.19 21.47 -17.98
CA LYS A 63 34.55 21.80 -18.41
C LYS A 63 35.62 21.22 -17.49
N THR A 64 35.37 21.24 -16.18
CA THR A 64 36.29 20.70 -15.16
C THR A 64 36.18 19.18 -15.00
N ASN A 65 35.32 18.49 -15.77
CA ASN A 65 35.06 17.05 -15.67
C ASN A 65 34.79 16.56 -14.22
N ALA A 66 34.24 17.43 -13.37
CA ALA A 66 34.01 17.15 -11.94
C ALA A 66 32.73 16.32 -11.67
N PHE A 67 32.13 15.71 -12.70
CA PHE A 67 30.98 14.85 -12.53
C PHE A 67 31.38 13.50 -11.92
N LYS A 68 31.03 13.29 -10.64
CA LYS A 68 31.15 12.00 -9.97
C LYS A 68 30.26 10.97 -10.69
N ARG A 69 30.84 10.18 -11.59
CA ARG A 69 30.16 9.03 -12.20
C ARG A 69 29.76 8.06 -11.09
N ARG A 70 28.44 7.88 -10.89
CA ARG A 70 27.92 6.85 -9.99
C ARG A 70 28.46 5.49 -10.46
N LYS A 71 29.32 4.86 -9.65
CA LYS A 71 29.79 3.50 -9.89
C LYS A 71 28.57 2.58 -9.95
N LYS A 72 28.39 1.86 -11.06
CA LYS A 72 27.35 0.82 -11.18
C LYS A 72 27.67 -0.26 -10.15
N LYS A 73 26.73 -0.55 -9.25
CA LYS A 73 26.89 -1.66 -8.29
C LYS A 73 26.99 -2.97 -9.08
N LYS A 74 28.03 -3.78 -8.82
CA LYS A 74 28.15 -5.12 -9.40
C LYS A 74 26.91 -5.93 -8.99
N LYS A 75 26.24 -6.58 -9.95
CA LYS A 75 25.16 -7.53 -9.66
C LYS A 75 25.82 -8.77 -9.04
N VAL A 76 25.63 -8.97 -7.74
CA VAL A 76 25.95 -10.23 -7.07
C VAL A 76 24.93 -11.25 -7.58
N GLN A 77 25.38 -12.39 -8.10
CA GLN A 77 24.50 -13.55 -8.31
C GLN A 77 23.93 -13.89 -6.94
N GLN A 78 22.65 -13.58 -6.72
CA GLN A 78 22.02 -13.96 -5.46
C GLN A 78 21.68 -15.44 -5.58
N ASP A 79 22.17 -16.24 -4.64
CA ASP A 79 21.64 -17.58 -4.44
C ASP A 79 20.12 -17.44 -4.26
N ASP A 80 19.31 -18.26 -4.95
CA ASP A 80 17.84 -18.21 -4.95
C ASP A 80 17.19 -18.49 -3.57
N PHE A 81 17.98 -18.57 -2.51
CA PHE A 81 17.48 -18.84 -1.16
C PHE A 81 16.84 -17.59 -0.55
N ILE A 82 15.63 -17.76 -0.06
CA ILE A 82 14.93 -16.72 0.70
C ILE A 82 15.66 -16.49 2.03
N ILE A 83 16.06 -15.24 2.28
CA ILE A 83 16.67 -14.80 3.54
C ILE A 83 15.76 -13.77 4.20
N VAL A 84 15.15 -14.17 5.32
CA VAL A 84 14.36 -13.27 6.17
C VAL A 84 15.27 -12.70 7.26
N LYS A 85 15.39 -11.37 7.30
CA LYS A 85 16.15 -10.64 8.33
C LYS A 85 15.19 -9.78 9.14
N ASN A 86 15.37 -9.76 10.46
CA ASN A 86 14.64 -8.84 11.31
C ASN A 86 15.19 -7.43 11.09
N HIS A 87 14.43 -6.57 10.40
CA HIS A 87 14.86 -5.19 10.10
C HIS A 87 14.77 -4.28 11.34
N ILE A 88 13.95 -4.65 12.32
CA ILE A 88 13.80 -3.92 13.58
C ILE A 88 14.29 -4.88 14.66
N VAL A 89 15.47 -4.59 15.23
CA VAL A 89 15.89 -5.25 16.46
C VAL A 89 15.05 -4.62 17.56
N ASP A 90 14.10 -5.38 18.10
CA ASP A 90 13.24 -4.94 19.19
C ASP A 90 14.13 -4.57 20.38
N LYS A 91 14.40 -3.27 20.52
CA LYS A 91 14.86 -2.74 21.80
C LYS A 91 13.69 -2.89 22.77
N GLU A 92 13.99 -3.28 24.00
CA GLU A 92 13.01 -3.34 25.08
C GLU A 92 12.21 -2.04 25.09
N GLN A 93 10.91 -2.13 24.78
CA GLN A 93 10.07 -0.95 24.76
C GLN A 93 9.84 -0.49 26.20
N PRO A 94 9.85 0.83 26.47
CA PRO A 94 9.61 1.33 27.82
C PRO A 94 8.24 0.85 28.32
N GLY A 95 8.22 0.19 29.48
CA GLY A 95 7.02 -0.41 30.06
C GLY A 95 6.82 -1.91 29.79
N MET A 96 7.74 -2.58 29.08
CA MET A 96 7.79 -4.05 29.08
C MET A 96 8.59 -4.55 30.29
N GLU A 97 7.89 -5.09 31.28
CA GLU A 97 8.52 -5.77 32.44
C GLU A 97 9.04 -7.17 32.09
N ARG A 98 8.58 -7.74 30.96
CA ARG A 98 8.95 -9.09 30.52
C ARG A 98 10.14 -9.04 29.57
N LYS A 99 11.12 -9.90 29.83
CA LYS A 99 12.30 -10.08 28.97
C LYS A 99 11.86 -10.54 27.58
N VAL A 100 12.42 -9.94 26.54
CA VAL A 100 12.12 -10.30 25.15
C VAL A 100 12.72 -11.69 24.85
N LYS A 101 11.90 -12.62 24.35
CA LYS A 101 12.37 -13.94 23.92
C LYS A 101 13.31 -13.79 22.72
N LYS A 102 14.43 -14.51 22.75
CA LYS A 102 15.44 -14.47 21.68
C LYS A 102 14.94 -15.22 20.46
N LEU A 103 14.46 -14.48 19.46
CA LEU A 103 14.19 -15.03 18.13
C LEU A 103 15.48 -15.12 17.30
N PRO A 104 15.57 -16.08 16.35
CA PRO A 104 16.70 -16.12 15.44
C PRO A 104 16.78 -14.82 14.63
N ALA A 105 17.95 -14.18 14.63
CA ALA A 105 18.15 -12.88 13.97
C ALA A 105 18.00 -12.94 12.44
N VAL A 106 18.34 -14.10 11.87
CA VAL A 106 18.25 -14.36 10.43
C VAL A 106 17.71 -15.77 10.23
N MET A 107 16.66 -15.88 9.42
CA MET A 107 16.10 -17.16 9.03
C MET A 107 16.33 -17.35 7.53
N LYS A 108 17.03 -18.43 7.18
CA LYS A 108 17.35 -18.79 5.79
C LYS A 108 16.60 -20.06 5.38
N GLN A 109 16.18 -20.10 4.13
CA GLN A 109 15.71 -21.34 3.49
C GLN A 109 16.85 -22.37 3.44
N LYS A 110 16.52 -23.65 3.72
CA LYS A 110 17.49 -24.73 3.59
C LYS A 110 17.66 -25.15 2.13
N ARG A 111 18.82 -25.73 1.78
CA ARG A 111 19.11 -26.21 0.41
C ARG A 111 18.08 -27.21 -0.13
N THR A 112 17.52 -28.05 0.74
CA THR A 112 16.56 -29.11 0.38
C THR A 112 15.10 -28.69 0.59
N GLU A 113 14.85 -27.46 1.05
CA GLU A 113 13.52 -26.98 1.43
C GLU A 113 12.92 -26.18 0.28
N SER A 114 11.69 -26.51 -0.12
CA SER A 114 10.94 -25.67 -1.07
C SER A 114 10.48 -24.36 -0.42
N GLU A 115 10.19 -23.34 -1.23
CA GLU A 115 9.71 -22.04 -0.71
C GLU A 115 8.47 -22.19 0.17
N ASN A 116 7.50 -23.02 -0.25
CA ASN A 116 6.30 -23.28 0.54
C ASN A 116 6.60 -23.96 1.87
N GLN A 117 7.55 -24.90 1.89
CA GLN A 117 7.99 -25.53 3.15
C GLN A 117 8.66 -24.51 4.08
N PHE A 118 9.43 -23.58 3.52
CA PHE A 118 10.04 -22.49 4.26
C PHE A 118 9.00 -21.56 4.91
N PHE A 119 7.98 -21.14 4.15
CA PHE A 119 6.88 -20.34 4.69
C PHE A 119 6.08 -21.09 5.76
N ASN A 120 5.79 -22.37 5.53
CA ASN A 120 5.13 -23.22 6.53
C ASN A 120 5.97 -23.35 7.81
N ARG A 121 7.30 -23.41 7.70
CA ARG A 121 8.20 -23.43 8.86
C ARG A 121 8.15 -22.11 9.63
N ILE A 122 8.13 -20.97 8.94
CA ILE A 122 7.95 -19.65 9.57
C ILE A 122 6.60 -19.59 10.29
N GLN A 123 5.53 -20.01 9.62
CA GLN A 123 4.18 -19.99 10.19
C GLN A 123 4.09 -20.86 11.45
N ARG A 124 4.65 -22.08 11.42
CA ARG A 124 4.72 -22.94 12.61
C ARG A 124 5.46 -22.27 13.77
N MET A 125 6.58 -21.59 13.52
CA MET A 125 7.30 -20.86 14.56
C MET A 125 6.45 -19.74 15.16
N ALA A 126 5.70 -19.01 14.33
CA ALA A 126 4.78 -17.97 14.78
C ALA A 126 3.62 -18.56 15.61
N ASP A 127 3.03 -19.66 15.15
CA ASP A 127 1.93 -20.35 15.85
C ASP A 127 2.38 -20.88 17.22
N ILE A 128 3.59 -21.44 17.31
CA ILE A 128 4.20 -21.86 18.58
C ILE A 128 4.37 -20.65 19.51
N ALA A 129 4.92 -19.54 19.03
CA ALA A 129 5.10 -18.34 19.85
C ALA A 129 3.76 -17.76 20.35
N ILE A 130 2.72 -17.79 19.52
CA ILE A 130 1.35 -17.37 19.91
C ILE A 130 0.77 -18.34 20.96
N ALA A 131 0.96 -19.64 20.79
CA ALA A 131 0.49 -20.65 21.73
C ALA A 131 1.19 -20.50 23.09
N GLU A 132 2.51 -20.35 23.11
CA GLU A 132 3.29 -20.07 24.32
C GLU A 132 2.77 -18.81 25.02
N ALA A 133 2.62 -17.69 24.31
CA ALA A 133 2.13 -16.45 24.89
C ALA A 133 0.73 -16.59 25.52
N LYS A 134 -0.16 -17.40 24.91
CA LYS A 134 -1.48 -17.71 25.48
C LYS A 134 -1.39 -18.52 26.77
N VAL A 135 -0.48 -19.50 26.83
CA VAL A 135 -0.24 -20.30 28.05
C VAL A 135 0.33 -19.41 29.15
N GLU A 136 1.31 -18.56 28.82
CA GLU A 136 1.89 -17.59 29.75
C GLU A 136 0.85 -16.61 30.31
N GLU A 137 -0.05 -16.09 29.48
CA GLU A 137 -1.13 -15.19 29.92
C GLU A 137 -2.19 -15.93 30.75
N LYS A 138 -2.47 -17.20 30.44
CA LYS A 138 -3.48 -17.99 31.14
C LYS A 138 -3.03 -18.39 32.54
N TYR A 139 -1.78 -18.82 32.67
CA TYR A 139 -1.23 -19.35 33.92
C TYR A 139 -0.31 -18.38 34.67
N ASN A 140 -0.01 -17.20 34.12
CA ASN A 140 0.93 -16.22 34.69
C ASN A 140 2.32 -16.80 34.94
N ILE A 141 2.77 -17.58 33.97
CA ILE A 141 4.04 -18.27 33.99
C ILE A 141 4.89 -17.72 32.85
N GLN A 142 6.22 -17.67 33.00
CA GLN A 142 7.15 -17.42 31.90
C GLN A 142 7.76 -18.75 31.43
N LEU A 143 7.51 -19.13 30.17
CA LEU A 143 8.11 -20.31 29.57
C LEU A 143 9.54 -19.96 29.14
N VAL A 144 10.52 -20.67 29.70
CA VAL A 144 11.94 -20.42 29.41
C VAL A 144 12.36 -21.24 28.21
N ASP A 145 12.20 -22.57 28.29
CA ASP A 145 12.59 -23.51 27.25
C ASP A 145 11.69 -24.76 27.28
N VAL A 146 11.53 -25.38 26.11
CA VAL A 146 10.84 -26.67 25.96
C VAL A 146 11.86 -27.72 25.52
N ASP A 147 11.99 -28.79 26.31
CA ASP A 147 12.89 -29.89 26.01
C ASP A 147 12.39 -30.69 24.79
N LYS A 148 13.29 -31.41 24.11
CA LYS A 148 12.95 -32.28 22.96
C LYS A 148 11.92 -33.37 23.29
N LYS A 149 11.75 -33.70 24.58
CA LYS A 149 10.78 -34.68 25.09
C LYS A 149 9.41 -34.07 25.39
N GLY A 150 9.23 -32.76 25.20
CA GLY A 150 7.98 -32.04 25.45
C GLY A 150 7.83 -31.48 26.88
N ASN A 151 8.84 -31.62 27.73
CA ASN A 151 8.81 -31.04 29.08
C ASN A 151 9.15 -29.55 29.01
N ALA A 152 8.30 -28.69 29.57
CA ALA A 152 8.50 -27.26 29.59
C ALA A 152 9.11 -26.81 30.93
N LYS A 153 10.21 -26.06 30.87
CA LYS A 153 10.77 -25.36 32.02
C LYS A 153 10.12 -24.00 32.14
N TYR A 154 9.69 -23.67 33.34
CA TYR A 154 8.96 -22.44 33.56
C TYR A 154 9.34 -21.76 34.87
N VAL A 155 9.18 -20.43 34.87
CA VAL A 155 9.39 -19.58 36.03
C VAL A 155 8.06 -18.94 36.38
N GLU A 156 7.59 -19.16 37.61
CA GLU A 156 6.40 -18.49 38.11
C GLU A 156 6.69 -17.00 38.27
N THR A 157 5.78 -16.16 37.78
CA THR A 157 5.93 -14.70 37.92
C THR A 157 5.35 -14.15 39.24
N ASN A 158 4.82 -15.04 40.08
CA ASN A 158 4.12 -14.69 41.32
C ASN A 158 5.09 -14.49 42.49
N SER A 159 5.94 -13.47 42.39
CA SER A 159 6.52 -12.83 43.57
C SER A 159 5.51 -11.80 44.07
N GLY A 160 4.61 -12.17 44.99
CA GLY A 160 3.81 -11.27 45.85
C GLY A 160 2.73 -10.37 45.22
N ASP A 161 3.08 -9.53 44.23
CA ASP A 161 2.29 -8.33 43.89
C ASP A 161 1.59 -8.38 42.50
N GLY A 162 1.97 -9.31 41.64
CA GLY A 162 1.51 -9.36 40.23
C GLY A 162 0.11 -9.93 40.01
N SER A 163 -0.40 -10.76 40.92
CA SER A 163 -1.70 -11.45 40.76
C SER A 163 -2.89 -10.47 40.79
N ASN A 164 -2.82 -9.46 41.67
CA ASN A 164 -3.84 -8.41 41.79
C ASN A 164 -3.91 -7.54 40.54
N GLN A 165 -2.76 -7.12 39.99
CA GLN A 165 -2.69 -6.28 38.78
C GLN A 165 -3.28 -6.96 37.53
N ILE A 166 -3.14 -8.29 37.43
CA ILE A 166 -3.68 -9.06 36.29
C ILE A 166 -5.21 -9.17 36.39
N SER A 167 -5.74 -9.32 37.60
CA SER A 167 -7.18 -9.29 37.85
C SER A 167 -7.78 -7.93 37.45
N GLU A 168 -7.08 -6.83 37.73
CA GLU A 168 -7.50 -5.48 37.39
C GLU A 168 -7.45 -5.23 35.88
N LYS A 169 -6.38 -5.64 35.20
CA LYS A 169 -6.30 -5.57 33.72
C LYS A 169 -7.41 -6.36 33.04
N LYS A 170 -7.78 -7.55 33.56
CA LYS A 170 -8.93 -8.33 33.06
C LYS A 170 -10.26 -7.60 33.30
N LYS A 171 -10.45 -6.99 34.48
CA LYS A 171 -11.63 -6.18 34.80
C LYS A 171 -11.73 -4.95 33.88
N GLU A 172 -10.63 -4.25 33.61
CA GLU A 172 -10.60 -3.11 32.68
C GLU A 172 -10.92 -3.51 31.24
N LYS A 173 -10.33 -4.61 30.73
CA LYS A 173 -10.66 -5.14 29.40
C LYS A 173 -12.16 -5.45 29.29
N ARG A 174 -12.77 -6.02 30.33
CA ARG A 174 -14.20 -6.33 30.38
C ARG A 174 -15.06 -5.05 30.41
N LYS A 175 -14.65 -4.02 31.16
CA LYS A 175 -15.31 -2.70 31.16
C LYS A 175 -15.32 -2.08 29.76
N LYS A 176 -14.16 -1.99 29.09
CA LYS A 176 -14.04 -1.45 27.72
C LYS A 176 -14.89 -2.22 26.70
N LEU A 177 -14.97 -3.55 26.82
CA LEU A 177 -15.83 -4.37 25.97
C LEU A 177 -17.31 -4.03 26.18
N ASN A 178 -17.74 -3.86 27.44
CA ASN A 178 -19.10 -3.51 27.78
C ASN A 178 -19.45 -2.09 27.29
N GLU A 179 -18.59 -1.10 27.51
CA GLU A 179 -18.74 0.27 26.97
C GLU A 179 -18.94 0.24 25.45
N ARG A 180 -18.10 -0.50 24.71
CA ARG A 180 -18.22 -0.63 23.25
C ARG A 180 -19.52 -1.33 22.83
N LYS A 181 -20.02 -2.27 23.63
CA LYS A 181 -21.33 -2.90 23.39
C LYS A 181 -22.47 -1.92 23.65
N GLU A 182 -22.37 -1.09 24.68
CA GLU A 182 -23.35 -0.05 24.99
C GLU A 182 -23.39 1.04 23.93
N GLU A 183 -22.25 1.52 23.46
CA GLU A 183 -22.16 2.45 22.32
C GLU A 183 -22.85 1.86 21.09
N LYS A 184 -22.56 0.62 20.74
CA LYS A 184 -23.25 -0.07 19.63
C LYS A 184 -24.75 -0.19 19.84
N LYS A 185 -25.22 -0.39 21.08
CA LYS A 185 -26.65 -0.39 21.40
C LYS A 185 -27.26 1.01 21.25
N LYS A 186 -26.55 2.07 21.65
CA LYS A 186 -26.98 3.47 21.45
C LYS A 186 -27.12 3.79 19.96
N PHE A 187 -26.16 3.38 19.12
CA PHE A 187 -26.25 3.53 17.65
C PHE A 187 -27.33 2.65 17.00
N LYS A 188 -27.79 1.60 17.68
CA LYS A 188 -28.88 0.72 17.21
C LYS A 188 -30.25 1.14 17.74
N LYS A 189 -30.34 2.14 18.62
CA LYS A 189 -31.62 2.77 18.92
C LYS A 189 -32.02 3.47 17.64
N ILE A 190 -32.92 2.83 16.91
CA ILE A 190 -33.49 3.29 15.65
C ILE A 190 -34.04 4.69 15.91
N ASP A 191 -33.71 5.67 15.05
CA ASP A 191 -34.36 6.97 15.11
C ASP A 191 -35.87 6.75 15.07
N PRO A 192 -36.67 7.35 15.98
CA PRO A 192 -38.12 7.15 16.01
C PRO A 192 -38.79 7.57 14.69
N GLU A 193 -38.10 8.38 13.88
CA GLU A 193 -38.51 8.80 12.54
C GLU A 193 -38.42 7.67 11.47
N PHE A 194 -37.56 6.66 11.69
CA PHE A 194 -37.36 5.50 10.81
C PHE A 194 -37.90 4.19 11.40
N GLU A 195 -38.83 4.26 12.37
CA GLU A 195 -39.62 3.09 12.71
C GLU A 195 -40.35 2.60 11.46
N LEU A 196 -40.11 1.34 11.08
CA LEU A 196 -40.72 0.69 9.92
C LEU A 196 -42.24 0.65 10.11
N LYS A 197 -42.92 1.71 9.67
CA LYS A 197 -44.38 1.77 9.62
C LYS A 197 -44.85 0.69 8.66
N LYS A 198 -45.45 -0.36 9.23
CA LYS A 198 -46.10 -1.41 8.44
C LYS A 198 -47.41 -0.86 7.91
N GLU A 199 -47.54 -0.76 6.60
CA GLU A 199 -48.81 -0.45 5.97
C GLU A 199 -49.64 -1.73 5.86
N VAL A 200 -50.83 -1.73 6.45
CA VAL A 200 -51.78 -2.84 6.37
C VAL A 200 -52.75 -2.53 5.25
N VAL A 201 -52.62 -3.22 4.12
CA VAL A 201 -53.47 -3.04 2.94
C VAL A 201 -54.66 -4.02 3.03
N PRO A 202 -55.92 -3.54 2.99
CA PRO A 202 -57.09 -4.40 3.06
C PRO A 202 -57.23 -5.26 1.80
N PHE A 203 -57.89 -6.41 1.95
CA PHE A 203 -58.12 -7.35 0.87
C PHE A 203 -58.98 -6.71 -0.24
N GLY A 204 -58.47 -6.72 -1.47
CA GLY A 204 -59.11 -6.08 -2.63
C GLY A 204 -58.46 -4.76 -3.09
N GLN A 205 -57.59 -4.14 -2.27
CA GLN A 205 -56.75 -3.03 -2.73
C GLN A 205 -55.46 -3.55 -3.37
N VAL A 206 -55.05 -2.92 -4.48
CA VAL A 206 -53.80 -3.23 -5.18
C VAL A 206 -52.68 -2.41 -4.55
N ALA A 207 -51.76 -3.08 -3.84
CA ALA A 207 -50.57 -2.44 -3.29
C ALA A 207 -49.59 -2.03 -4.40
N SER A 208 -49.02 -0.84 -4.30
CA SER A 208 -47.98 -0.39 -5.24
C SER A 208 -46.72 -1.26 -5.09
N ALA A 209 -46.10 -1.62 -6.22
CA ALA A 209 -44.85 -2.36 -6.19
C ALA A 209 -43.74 -1.48 -5.58
N PRO A 210 -42.89 -2.03 -4.69
CA PRO A 210 -41.83 -1.24 -4.09
C PRO A 210 -40.85 -0.74 -5.18
N PRO A 211 -40.26 0.45 -4.99
CA PRO A 211 -39.33 1.01 -5.97
C PRO A 211 -38.12 0.09 -6.14
N VAL A 212 -37.83 -0.29 -7.39
CA VAL A 212 -36.66 -1.11 -7.71
C VAL A 212 -35.43 -0.21 -7.82
N LEU A 213 -34.47 -0.37 -6.91
CA LEU A 213 -33.18 0.34 -6.98
C LEU A 213 -32.34 -0.18 -8.16
N ARG A 214 -32.39 0.52 -9.29
CA ARG A 214 -31.60 0.19 -10.51
C ARG A 214 -30.20 0.82 -10.51
N ALA A 215 -29.89 1.65 -9.52
CA ALA A 215 -28.62 2.36 -9.46
C ALA A 215 -27.47 1.41 -9.09
N LYS A 216 -26.49 1.27 -9.99
CA LYS A 216 -25.22 0.59 -9.68
C LYS A 216 -24.40 1.47 -8.74
N LEU A 217 -24.01 0.93 -7.57
CA LEU A 217 -23.09 1.62 -6.66
C LEU A 217 -21.74 1.83 -7.36
N LYS A 218 -21.25 3.08 -7.40
CA LYS A 218 -20.04 3.50 -8.15
C LYS A 218 -18.73 2.75 -7.79
N LYS A 219 -18.74 1.94 -6.74
CA LYS A 219 -17.57 1.18 -6.23
C LYS A 219 -17.90 -0.25 -5.79
N ALA A 220 -19.10 -0.75 -6.08
CA ALA A 220 -19.39 -2.14 -5.76
C ALA A 220 -18.64 -3.05 -6.76
N PRO A 221 -17.96 -4.11 -6.29
CA PRO A 221 -17.40 -5.10 -7.20
C PRO A 221 -18.54 -5.74 -8.00
N GLU A 222 -18.33 -5.99 -9.29
CA GLU A 222 -19.27 -6.76 -10.10
C GLU A 222 -19.32 -8.19 -9.54
N PHE A 223 -20.27 -8.46 -8.65
CA PHE A 223 -20.51 -9.83 -8.21
C PHE A 223 -20.89 -10.64 -9.43
N ALA A 224 -20.07 -11.66 -9.74
CA ALA A 224 -20.39 -12.63 -10.76
C ALA A 224 -21.79 -13.17 -10.48
N LYS A 225 -22.69 -13.06 -11.46
CA LYS A 225 -24.07 -13.55 -11.34
C LYS A 225 -24.02 -14.97 -10.74
N PRO A 226 -24.62 -15.21 -9.56
CA PRO A 226 -24.64 -16.55 -8.98
C PRO A 226 -25.39 -17.45 -9.96
N GLY A 227 -24.70 -18.42 -10.58
CA GLY A 227 -25.32 -19.32 -11.57
C GLY A 227 -24.45 -19.74 -12.76
N LYS A 228 -23.29 -19.14 -13.01
CA LYS A 228 -22.35 -19.67 -14.03
C LYS A 228 -21.56 -20.86 -13.49
N ARG A 229 -22.23 -22.01 -13.31
CA ARG A 229 -21.54 -23.31 -13.11
C ARG A 229 -20.83 -23.68 -14.42
N GLN A 230 -19.55 -23.97 -14.36
CA GLN A 230 -18.81 -24.53 -15.49
C GLN A 230 -19.29 -25.97 -15.70
N LEU A 231 -20.07 -26.20 -16.76
CA LEU A 231 -20.55 -27.53 -17.12
C LEU A 231 -19.37 -28.37 -17.61
N PHE A 232 -19.29 -29.63 -17.16
CA PHE A 232 -18.20 -30.56 -17.50
C PHE A 232 -17.97 -30.71 -19.01
N LEU A 233 -19.05 -30.64 -19.81
CA LEU A 233 -18.97 -30.69 -21.27
C LEU A 233 -18.19 -29.52 -21.90
N LYS A 234 -18.10 -28.35 -21.24
CA LYS A 234 -17.25 -27.22 -21.71
C LYS A 234 -15.77 -27.54 -21.67
N ASN A 235 -15.35 -28.50 -20.84
CA ASN A 235 -13.95 -28.89 -20.71
C ASN A 235 -13.58 -30.03 -21.67
N MET A 236 -14.57 -30.73 -22.23
CA MET A 236 -14.36 -31.88 -23.12
C MET A 236 -14.52 -31.53 -24.60
N LEU A 237 -15.22 -30.46 -24.94
CA LEU A 237 -15.20 -29.91 -26.28
C LEU A 237 -13.97 -28.99 -26.41
N PRO A 238 -13.16 -29.09 -27.48
CA PRO A 238 -12.13 -28.09 -27.74
C PRO A 238 -12.85 -26.76 -27.86
N SER A 239 -12.61 -25.88 -26.89
CA SER A 239 -13.02 -24.50 -26.98
C SER A 239 -12.29 -23.91 -28.17
N ASN A 240 -12.96 -23.81 -29.31
CA ASN A 240 -12.62 -22.78 -30.27
C ASN A 240 -12.74 -21.48 -29.49
N GLU A 241 -11.61 -20.93 -29.05
CA GLU A 241 -11.50 -19.68 -28.27
C GLU A 241 -11.84 -18.47 -29.14
N GLU A 242 -12.96 -18.55 -29.85
CA GLU A 242 -13.65 -17.41 -30.39
C GLU A 242 -14.96 -17.30 -29.61
N THR A 243 -14.99 -16.31 -28.72
CA THR A 243 -16.16 -15.71 -28.07
C THR A 243 -16.48 -16.11 -26.61
N SER A 244 -15.74 -15.51 -25.67
CA SER A 244 -16.40 -14.68 -24.64
C SER A 244 -15.52 -13.59 -24.03
N GLU A 245 -14.61 -13.02 -24.80
CA GLU A 245 -14.39 -11.58 -24.72
C GLU A 245 -14.89 -11.05 -26.04
N ARG A 246 -15.80 -10.07 -26.00
CA ARG A 246 -15.95 -9.14 -27.12
C ARG A 246 -14.60 -8.46 -27.21
N GLN A 247 -13.65 -9.07 -27.92
CA GLN A 247 -12.61 -8.32 -28.57
C GLN A 247 -13.35 -7.46 -29.57
N VAL A 248 -13.73 -6.27 -29.11
CA VAL A 248 -13.68 -5.11 -29.98
C VAL A 248 -12.25 -5.13 -30.49
N ARG A 249 -11.99 -5.85 -31.59
CA ARG A 249 -10.77 -5.65 -32.36
C ARG A 249 -10.76 -4.14 -32.55
N PRO A 250 -9.80 -3.39 -31.99
CA PRO A 250 -9.76 -1.97 -32.26
C PRO A 250 -9.62 -1.86 -33.77
N LEU A 251 -10.69 -1.43 -34.43
CA LEU A 251 -10.64 -0.98 -35.81
C LEU A 251 -9.48 0.02 -35.84
N SER A 252 -8.38 -0.37 -36.47
CA SER A 252 -7.19 0.44 -36.63
C SER A 252 -6.53 0.90 -35.32
N THR A 253 -5.66 0.08 -34.74
CA THR A 253 -4.56 0.65 -33.93
C THR A 253 -3.65 1.42 -34.89
N LYS A 254 -3.69 2.75 -34.84
CA LYS A 254 -2.76 3.61 -35.60
C LYS A 254 -1.33 3.05 -35.46
N ILE A 255 -0.59 2.93 -36.57
CA ILE A 255 0.77 2.36 -36.65
C ILE A 255 1.69 2.89 -35.54
N LYS A 256 1.47 4.13 -35.08
CA LYS A 256 2.20 4.75 -33.95
C LYS A 256 2.19 3.89 -32.67
N TYR A 257 1.10 3.19 -32.37
CA TYR A 257 0.91 2.44 -31.12
C TYR A 257 1.17 0.93 -31.22
N MET A 258 1.62 0.42 -32.38
CA MET A 258 1.97 -0.99 -32.52
C MET A 258 3.36 -1.32 -31.92
N PRO A 259 3.62 -2.56 -31.49
CA PRO A 259 4.96 -3.01 -31.11
C PRO A 259 5.90 -2.98 -32.33
N PRO A 260 7.22 -2.77 -32.14
CA PRO A 260 8.16 -2.54 -33.23
C PRO A 260 8.24 -3.70 -34.23
N ASP A 261 8.14 -4.94 -33.76
CA ASP A 261 8.24 -6.13 -34.62
C ASP A 261 7.04 -6.21 -35.58
N LYS A 262 5.83 -5.95 -35.06
CA LYS A 262 4.61 -5.92 -35.88
C LYS A 262 4.59 -4.76 -36.88
N LYS A 263 5.26 -3.64 -36.59
CA LYS A 263 5.43 -2.55 -37.58
C LYS A 263 6.31 -3.00 -38.75
N LYS A 264 7.42 -3.68 -38.46
CA LYS A 264 8.33 -4.20 -39.49
C LYS A 264 7.64 -5.22 -40.39
N GLU A 265 6.85 -6.12 -39.82
CA GLU A 265 6.06 -7.09 -40.58
C GLU A 265 5.10 -6.41 -41.56
N LEU A 266 4.33 -5.42 -41.09
CA LEU A 266 3.40 -4.68 -41.94
C LEU A 266 4.09 -3.84 -43.02
N GLU A 267 5.26 -3.27 -42.73
CA GLU A 267 6.08 -2.56 -43.72
C GLU A 267 6.58 -3.52 -44.81
N ASN A 268 7.01 -4.72 -44.44
CA ASN A 268 7.44 -5.75 -45.38
C ASN A 268 6.28 -6.23 -46.27
N GLU A 269 5.10 -6.45 -45.70
CA GLU A 269 3.89 -6.79 -46.47
C GLU A 269 3.51 -5.69 -47.46
N ARG A 270 3.56 -4.43 -47.02
CA ARG A 270 3.30 -3.26 -47.89
C ARG A 270 4.28 -3.22 -49.05
N LEU A 271 5.58 -3.41 -48.80
CA LEU A 271 6.60 -3.44 -49.86
C LEU A 271 6.34 -4.57 -50.86
N ARG A 272 6.00 -5.76 -50.38
CA ARG A 272 5.68 -6.92 -51.22
C ARG A 272 4.48 -6.65 -52.14
N VAL A 273 3.40 -6.08 -51.61
CA VAL A 273 2.20 -5.74 -52.41
C VAL A 273 2.51 -4.68 -53.46
N VAL A 274 3.28 -3.65 -53.10
CA VAL A 274 3.68 -2.59 -54.04
C VAL A 274 4.54 -3.15 -55.17
N GLN A 275 5.48 -4.05 -54.86
CA GLN A 275 6.29 -4.72 -55.88
C GLN A 275 5.43 -5.57 -56.81
N LEU A 276 4.53 -6.39 -56.26
CA LEU A 276 3.61 -7.22 -57.05
C LEU A 276 2.76 -6.35 -57.99
N TYR A 277 2.20 -5.25 -57.47
CA TYR A 277 1.40 -4.32 -58.25
C TYR A 277 2.21 -3.68 -59.39
N ARG A 278 3.46 -3.28 -59.14
CA ARG A 278 4.36 -2.75 -60.19
C ARG A 278 4.62 -3.80 -61.26
N MET A 279 4.88 -5.05 -60.88
CA MET A 279 5.06 -6.15 -61.83
C MET A 279 3.80 -6.38 -62.68
N MET A 280 2.62 -6.40 -62.05
CA MET A 280 1.34 -6.53 -62.77
C MET A 280 1.08 -5.36 -63.73
N LYS A 281 1.37 -4.13 -63.30
CA LYS A 281 1.21 -2.94 -64.14
C LYS A 281 2.15 -2.98 -65.34
N ASN A 282 3.41 -3.36 -65.12
CA ASN A 282 4.39 -3.50 -66.21
C ASN A 282 3.99 -4.61 -67.20
N LYS A 283 3.44 -5.73 -66.71
CA LYS A 283 2.88 -6.79 -67.56
C LYS A 283 1.65 -6.36 -68.35
N LYS A 284 0.83 -5.44 -67.83
CA LYS A 284 -0.36 -4.91 -68.52
C LYS A 284 -0.02 -3.80 -69.53
N ALA A 285 1.15 -3.19 -69.40
CA ALA A 285 1.65 -2.14 -70.29
C ALA A 285 2.55 -2.67 -71.42
N SER A 286 2.96 -3.95 -71.34
CA SER A 286 3.58 -4.71 -72.42
C SER A 286 2.52 -5.48 -73.20
#